data_AF-A0A512HGS4-F1
#
_entry.id   AF-A0A512HGS4-F1
#
_cell.length_a   1.000
_cell.length_b   1.000
_cell.length_c   1.000
_cell.angle_alpha   90.00
_cell.angle_beta   90.00
_cell.angle_gamma   90.00
#
_symmetry.space_group_name_H-M   'P 1'
#
loop_
_entity.id
_entity.type
_entity.pdbx_description
1 polymer ?
#
loop_
_entity_poly.entity_id
_entity_poly.type
_entity_poly.pdbx_seq_one_letter_code
_entity_poly.pdbx_strand_id
1 'polypeptide(L)'
;MTVARERASRGLRDALGEPRGTSWTELTFGEPIAEPHPWTTLSPVSVGATGVAFRGRIDRLDEDGSRGTAIITDYKAGAAPERKKTIVFNRGTELQRVFYALAARSLLPEVRNVESRLTYLRHEPARTLSLVHDELAAAIEEAITFTAAGVELQKTGQIAPGPQPEFFDPISIALPSDLEVYRRTKQRPFAQVNSPLSKLWSSP
;
A
#
# COMPACT_ATOMS: atom_id res chain seq x y z
N MET A 1 7.14 0.73 -28.08
CA MET A 1 7.75 0.57 -26.74
C MET A 1 8.72 1.70 -26.35
N THR A 2 9.41 2.33 -27.30
CA THR A 2 10.42 3.39 -27.06
C THR A 2 9.87 4.63 -26.35
N VAL A 3 8.69 5.13 -26.78
CA VAL A 3 8.06 6.34 -26.23
C VAL A 3 7.65 6.20 -24.75
N ALA A 4 7.17 5.02 -24.33
CA ALA A 4 6.79 4.79 -22.93
C ALA A 4 8.03 4.76 -22.01
N ARG A 5 9.12 4.14 -22.47
CA ARG A 5 10.40 4.10 -21.76
C ARG A 5 11.03 5.50 -21.65
N GLU A 6 11.01 6.29 -22.72
CA GLU A 6 11.51 7.66 -22.71
C GLU A 6 10.71 8.56 -21.75
N ARG A 7 9.38 8.46 -21.78
CA ARG A 7 8.51 9.20 -20.84
C ARG A 7 8.76 8.79 -19.40
N ALA A 8 8.87 7.50 -19.11
CA ALA A 8 9.20 7.01 -17.77
C ALA A 8 10.59 7.48 -17.32
N SER A 9 11.60 7.40 -18.19
CA SER A 9 12.95 7.86 -17.87
C SER A 9 13.02 9.36 -17.62
N ARG A 10 12.28 10.17 -18.37
CA ARG A 10 12.22 11.62 -18.18
C ARG A 10 11.42 11.98 -16.94
N GLY A 11 10.24 11.39 -16.77
CA GLY A 11 9.42 11.57 -15.58
C GLY A 11 10.17 11.18 -14.30
N LEU A 12 11.03 10.16 -14.35
CA LEU A 12 11.89 9.81 -13.22
C LEU A 12 12.88 10.93 -12.92
N ARG A 13 13.61 11.44 -13.92
CA ARG A 13 14.57 12.56 -13.73
C ARG A 13 13.90 13.77 -13.10
N ASP A 14 12.72 14.14 -13.60
CA ASP A 14 11.96 15.28 -13.08
C ASP A 14 11.42 15.01 -11.67
N ALA A 15 11.02 13.77 -11.40
CA ALA A 15 10.53 13.34 -10.09
C ALA A 15 11.63 13.24 -9.04
N LEU A 16 12.90 13.11 -9.45
CA LEU A 16 13.98 12.90 -8.50
C LEU A 16 14.16 14.10 -7.55
N GLY A 17 13.77 15.31 -7.99
CA GLY A 17 13.80 16.54 -7.22
C GLY A 17 15.21 16.92 -6.74
N GLU A 18 15.29 17.90 -5.84
CA GLU A 18 16.56 18.23 -5.17
C GLU A 18 16.96 17.11 -4.19
N PRO A 19 18.26 16.76 -4.10
CA PRO A 19 18.76 15.82 -3.10
C PRO A 19 18.44 16.29 -1.68
N ARG A 20 17.86 15.41 -0.86
CA ARG A 20 17.43 15.73 0.52
C ARG A 20 18.17 14.93 1.60
N GLY A 21 19.40 14.51 1.31
CA GLY A 21 20.18 13.63 2.18
C GLY A 21 20.59 12.37 1.44
N THR A 22 20.53 11.22 2.12
CA THR A 22 20.89 9.93 1.52
C THR A 22 19.66 9.33 0.82
N SER A 23 19.83 8.97 -0.44
CA SER A 23 18.77 8.35 -1.25
C SER A 23 19.07 6.87 -1.49
N TRP A 24 18.04 6.05 -1.32
CA TRP A 24 18.07 4.61 -1.54
C TRP A 24 17.01 4.24 -2.56
N THR A 25 17.35 3.41 -3.55
CA THR A 25 16.43 2.94 -4.58
C THR A 25 16.28 1.43 -4.52
N GLU A 26 15.11 0.90 -4.89
CA GLU A 26 14.83 -0.54 -4.88
C GLU A 26 15.13 -1.19 -3.52
N LEU A 27 14.81 -0.45 -2.45
CA LEU A 27 15.23 -0.73 -1.10
C LEU A 27 14.35 -1.84 -0.49
N THR A 28 14.94 -3.02 -0.41
CA THR A 28 14.31 -4.21 0.18
C THR A 28 14.20 -4.07 1.70
N PHE A 29 13.19 -4.64 2.35
CA PHE A 29 13.04 -4.66 3.80
C PHE A 29 12.38 -5.95 4.30
N GLY A 30 12.58 -6.29 5.57
CA GLY A 30 11.95 -7.46 6.20
C GLY A 30 12.55 -8.81 5.78
N GLU A 31 13.74 -8.79 5.19
CA GLU A 31 14.54 -9.96 4.83
C GLU A 31 16.03 -9.63 4.90
N PRO A 32 16.94 -10.63 4.91
CA PRO A 32 18.38 -10.39 4.90
C PRO A 32 18.83 -9.60 3.66
N ILE A 33 19.68 -8.59 3.86
CA ILE A 33 20.22 -7.72 2.82
C ILE A 33 21.75 -7.71 2.98
N ALA A 34 22.48 -7.89 1.87
CA ALA A 34 23.94 -7.87 1.87
C ALA A 34 24.50 -6.48 1.53
N GLU A 35 23.76 -5.72 0.72
CA GLU A 35 24.08 -4.36 0.33
C GLU A 35 23.89 -3.37 1.49
N PRO A 36 24.56 -2.20 1.45
CA PRO A 36 24.29 -1.14 2.40
C PRO A 36 22.79 -0.80 2.44
N HIS A 37 22.26 -0.58 3.64
CA HIS A 37 20.87 -0.24 3.87
C HIS A 37 20.74 0.72 5.07
N PRO A 38 19.65 1.49 5.17
CA PRO A 38 19.44 2.40 6.29
C PRO A 38 18.76 1.71 7.49
N TRP A 39 18.25 0.49 7.33
CA TRP A 39 17.44 -0.17 8.37
C TRP A 39 18.20 -0.48 9.65
N THR A 40 17.57 -0.17 10.79
CA THR A 40 18.08 -0.55 12.12
C THR A 40 17.95 -2.05 12.40
N THR A 41 17.05 -2.74 11.70
CA THR A 41 16.85 -4.19 11.80
C THR A 41 16.40 -4.77 10.46
N LEU A 42 16.67 -6.06 10.24
CA LEU A 42 16.25 -6.81 9.05
C LEU A 42 15.07 -7.75 9.34
N SER A 43 14.52 -7.71 10.54
CA SER A 43 13.34 -8.49 10.91
C SER A 43 12.13 -8.09 10.05
N PRO A 44 11.22 -9.05 9.75
CA PRO A 44 9.93 -8.74 9.14
C PRO A 44 9.17 -7.66 9.91
N VAL A 45 8.50 -6.76 9.20
CA VAL A 45 7.76 -5.65 9.80
C VAL A 45 6.41 -6.16 10.29
N SER A 46 6.11 -5.99 11.58
CA SER A 46 4.81 -6.37 12.14
C SER A 46 3.70 -5.37 11.78
N VAL A 47 2.50 -5.88 11.47
CA VAL A 47 1.31 -5.05 11.28
C VAL A 47 0.61 -4.88 12.63
N GLY A 48 1.03 -3.89 13.42
CA GLY A 48 0.54 -3.70 14.79
C GLY A 48 0.67 -4.98 15.64
N ALA A 49 -0.29 -5.22 16.53
CA ALA A 49 -0.34 -6.42 17.38
C ALA A 49 -1.17 -7.56 16.78
N THR A 50 -1.20 -7.69 15.44
CA THR A 50 -2.06 -8.67 14.75
C THR A 50 -1.44 -10.07 14.63
N GLY A 51 -0.13 -10.18 14.84
CA GLY A 51 0.64 -11.40 14.53
C GLY A 51 0.94 -11.61 13.05
N VAL A 52 0.52 -10.68 12.18
CA VAL A 52 0.90 -10.64 10.76
C VAL A 52 2.15 -9.79 10.62
N ALA A 53 3.13 -10.30 9.86
CA ALA A 53 4.31 -9.54 9.47
C ALA A 53 4.47 -9.55 7.95
N PHE A 54 5.15 -8.54 7.42
CA PHE A 54 5.35 -8.37 5.99
C PHE A 54 6.79 -7.95 5.68
N ARG A 55 7.16 -8.21 4.42
CA ARG A 55 8.40 -7.78 3.78
C ARG A 55 8.06 -7.13 2.44
N GLY A 56 9.01 -6.45 1.83
CA GLY A 56 8.78 -5.83 0.54
C GLY A 56 9.98 -5.06 0.00
N ARG A 57 9.72 -4.26 -1.02
CA ARG A 57 10.71 -3.42 -1.67
C ARG A 57 10.13 -2.05 -1.97
N ILE A 58 10.76 -1.02 -1.44
CA ILE A 58 10.39 0.38 -1.64
C ILE A 58 11.14 0.91 -2.86
N ASP A 59 10.43 1.48 -3.84
CA ASP A 59 11.06 2.00 -5.06
C ASP A 59 12.12 3.06 -4.74
N ARG A 60 11.80 4.00 -3.83
CA ARG A 60 12.76 4.99 -3.33
C ARG A 60 12.47 5.45 -1.90
N LEU A 61 13.52 5.61 -1.12
CA LEU A 61 13.54 6.26 0.19
C LEU A 61 14.58 7.38 0.18
N ASP A 62 14.17 8.60 0.54
CA ASP A 62 15.07 9.71 0.83
C ASP A 62 15.07 9.98 2.33
N GLU A 63 16.23 9.87 2.96
CA GLU A 63 16.43 10.11 4.39
C GLU A 63 17.20 11.40 4.61
N ASP A 64 16.56 12.34 5.30
CA ASP A 64 17.22 13.51 5.87
C ASP A 64 17.48 13.26 7.36
N GLY A 65 18.60 12.61 7.67
CA GLY A 65 19.02 12.33 9.04
C GLY A 65 19.18 13.59 9.89
N SER A 66 19.47 14.76 9.28
CA SER A 66 19.60 16.02 10.00
C SER A 66 18.24 16.59 10.46
N ARG A 67 17.20 16.38 9.65
CA ARG A 67 15.82 16.82 9.96
C ARG A 67 15.01 15.74 10.66
N GLY A 68 15.46 14.48 10.62
CA GLY A 68 14.71 13.33 11.12
C GLY A 68 13.47 13.09 10.27
N THR A 69 13.62 13.17 8.95
CA THR A 69 12.53 13.03 7.98
C THR A 69 12.86 11.93 6.98
N ALA A 70 11.90 11.05 6.72
CA ALA A 70 11.96 10.07 5.64
C ALA A 70 10.85 10.33 4.62
N ILE A 71 11.21 10.32 3.34
CA ILE A 71 10.28 10.45 2.23
C ILE A 71 10.33 9.16 1.42
N ILE A 72 9.18 8.51 1.31
CA ILE A 72 9.00 7.32 0.49
C ILE A 72 8.36 7.75 -0.81
N THR A 73 8.90 7.28 -1.93
CA THR A 73 8.31 7.50 -3.26
C THR A 73 8.09 6.16 -3.93
N ASP A 74 6.84 5.91 -4.35
CA ASP A 74 6.45 4.79 -5.22
C ASP A 74 6.08 5.36 -6.59
N TYR A 75 6.65 4.77 -7.65
CA TYR A 75 6.52 5.25 -9.01
C TYR A 75 5.44 4.49 -9.76
N LYS A 76 4.51 5.23 -10.35
CA LYS A 76 3.44 4.66 -11.20
C LYS A 76 3.64 5.11 -12.65
N ALA A 77 3.73 4.15 -13.57
CA ALA A 77 3.83 4.42 -15.01
C ALA A 77 2.50 4.96 -15.62
N GLY A 78 1.38 4.82 -14.89
CA GLY A 78 0.06 5.26 -15.32
C GLY A 78 -0.18 6.78 -15.21
N ALA A 79 -1.38 7.21 -15.61
CA ALA A 79 -1.83 8.57 -15.33
C ALA A 79 -2.21 8.70 -13.86
N ALA A 80 -1.80 9.80 -13.23
CA ALA A 80 -2.38 10.23 -11.97
C ALA A 80 -3.91 10.43 -12.13
N PRO A 81 -4.70 10.09 -11.09
CA PRO A 81 -6.13 10.39 -11.07
C PRO A 81 -6.35 11.91 -11.21
N GLU A 82 -7.43 12.29 -11.90
CA GLU A 82 -7.72 13.69 -12.21
C GLU A 82 -7.84 14.55 -10.94
N ARG A 83 -8.51 14.03 -9.91
CA ARG A 83 -8.65 14.65 -8.59
C ARG A 83 -7.80 13.90 -7.57
N LYS A 84 -7.14 14.63 -6.65
CA LYS A 84 -6.56 14.00 -5.45
C LYS A 84 -7.74 13.40 -4.70
N LYS A 85 -7.85 12.07 -4.70
CA LYS A 85 -8.83 11.40 -3.86
C LYS A 85 -8.45 11.72 -2.42
N THR A 86 -9.40 12.19 -1.61
CA THR A 86 -9.24 12.31 -0.16
C THR A 86 -9.16 10.93 0.53
N ILE A 87 -9.04 9.85 -0.25
CA ILE A 87 -9.36 8.50 0.18
C ILE A 87 -8.09 7.69 0.15
N VAL A 88 -7.65 7.28 1.33
CA VAL A 88 -6.34 6.68 1.52
C VAL A 88 -6.31 5.19 1.19
N PHE A 89 -7.45 4.49 1.25
CA PHE A 89 -7.50 3.05 0.99
C PHE A 89 -8.02 2.68 -0.39
N ASN A 90 -9.03 3.37 -0.93
CA ASN A 90 -9.61 3.09 -2.26
C ASN A 90 -9.76 1.59 -2.53
N ARG A 91 -10.51 0.90 -1.65
CA ARG A 91 -10.72 -0.57 -1.65
C ARG A 91 -9.44 -1.42 -1.60
N GLY A 92 -8.36 -0.85 -1.10
CA GLY A 92 -7.05 -1.49 -1.02
C GLY A 92 -6.04 -1.02 -2.07
N THR A 93 -6.44 -0.22 -3.06
CA THR A 93 -5.57 0.21 -4.17
C THR A 93 -4.36 1.02 -3.70
N GLU A 94 -4.52 1.79 -2.63
CA GLU A 94 -3.46 2.68 -2.11
C GLU A 94 -2.77 2.12 -0.84
N LEU A 95 -3.05 0.85 -0.47
CA LEU A 95 -2.46 0.18 0.68
C LEU A 95 -0.93 0.12 0.65
N GLN A 96 -0.36 -0.06 -0.54
CA GLN A 96 1.08 -0.25 -0.71
C GLN A 96 1.88 0.89 -0.07
N ARG A 97 1.50 2.14 -0.36
CA ARG A 97 2.21 3.33 0.16
C ARG A 97 2.04 3.51 1.67
N VAL A 98 0.92 3.02 2.24
CA VAL A 98 0.66 3.03 3.69
C VAL A 98 1.53 1.98 4.39
N PHE A 99 1.62 0.77 3.83
CA PHE A 99 2.49 -0.28 4.36
C PHE A 99 3.98 0.08 4.24
N TYR A 100 4.40 0.77 3.19
CA TYR A 100 5.78 1.27 3.10
C TYR A 100 6.08 2.32 4.18
N ALA A 101 5.12 3.21 4.47
CA ALA A 101 5.26 4.15 5.57
C ALA A 101 5.32 3.47 6.94
N LEU A 102 4.51 2.43 7.15
CA LEU A 102 4.59 1.59 8.35
C LEU A 102 5.98 0.94 8.45
N ALA A 103 6.50 0.38 7.35
CA ALA A 103 7.84 -0.21 7.32
C ALA A 103 8.93 0.81 7.69
N ALA A 104 8.93 2.00 7.09
CA ALA A 104 9.90 3.03 7.44
C ALA A 104 9.81 3.45 8.91
N ARG A 105 8.61 3.65 9.46
CA ARG A 105 8.44 3.98 10.89
C ARG A 105 8.94 2.88 11.82
N SER A 106 8.79 1.61 11.42
CA SER A 106 9.25 0.48 12.22
C SER A 106 10.76 0.24 12.14
N LEU A 107 11.38 0.54 11.00
CA LEU A 107 12.79 0.23 10.72
C LEU A 107 13.74 1.42 10.94
N LEU A 108 13.19 2.64 11.01
CA LEU A 108 13.90 3.90 11.26
C LEU A 108 13.25 4.64 12.45
N PRO A 109 13.38 4.13 13.69
CA PRO A 109 12.70 4.68 14.86
C PRO A 109 13.10 6.13 15.21
N GLU A 110 14.27 6.59 14.73
CA GLU A 110 14.77 7.95 14.86
C GLU A 110 14.09 8.97 13.93
N VAL A 111 13.39 8.50 12.89
CA VAL A 111 12.66 9.37 11.97
C VAL A 111 11.37 9.86 12.64
N ARG A 112 11.26 11.19 12.76
CA ARG A 112 10.11 11.87 13.36
C ARG A 112 8.98 12.10 12.36
N ASN A 113 9.33 12.35 11.10
CA ASN A 113 8.36 12.66 10.05
C ASN A 113 8.50 11.68 8.89
N VAL A 114 7.40 11.02 8.53
CA VAL A 114 7.32 10.19 7.33
C VAL A 114 6.34 10.82 6.35
N GLU A 115 6.75 10.94 5.10
CA GLU A 115 5.90 11.29 3.97
C GLU A 115 5.89 10.13 2.97
N SER A 116 4.70 9.79 2.47
CA SER A 116 4.53 8.74 1.46
C SER A 116 3.97 9.34 0.18
N ARG A 117 4.67 9.14 -0.94
CA ARG A 117 4.38 9.74 -2.25
C ARG A 117 4.06 8.68 -3.28
N LEU A 118 3.05 8.96 -4.10
CA LEU A 118 2.84 8.30 -5.39
C LEU A 118 3.20 9.27 -6.50
N THR A 119 4.23 8.95 -7.28
CA THR A 119 4.66 9.77 -8.41
C THR A 119 4.31 9.12 -9.74
N TYR A 120 3.44 9.79 -10.50
CA TYR A 120 2.92 9.32 -11.77
C TYR A 120 3.73 9.88 -12.92
N LEU A 121 4.38 8.98 -13.67
CA LEU A 121 5.37 9.31 -14.70
C LEU A 121 4.75 9.62 -16.07
N ARG A 122 3.44 9.44 -16.26
CA ARG A 122 2.77 9.72 -17.54
C ARG A 122 2.53 11.22 -17.79
N HIS A 123 2.56 12.03 -16.73
CA HIS A 123 2.31 13.47 -16.81
C HIS A 123 3.60 14.26 -17.03
N GLU A 124 3.49 15.45 -17.60
CA GLU A 124 4.61 16.37 -17.83
C GLU A 124 4.23 17.77 -17.31
N PRO A 125 4.85 18.23 -16.20
CA PRO A 125 5.78 17.49 -15.34
C PRO A 125 5.12 16.30 -14.63
N ALA A 126 5.94 15.38 -14.10
CA ALA A 126 5.44 14.23 -13.33
C ALA A 126 4.54 14.71 -12.18
N ARG A 127 3.41 14.01 -11.97
CA ARG A 127 2.44 14.41 -10.94
C ARG A 127 2.62 13.56 -9.70
N THR A 128 2.85 14.22 -8.56
CA THR A 128 3.04 13.56 -7.27
C THR A 128 1.82 13.79 -6.37
N LEU A 129 1.35 12.71 -5.74
CA LEU A 129 0.35 12.74 -4.68
C LEU A 129 1.01 12.34 -3.36
N SER A 130 1.02 13.25 -2.39
CA SER A 130 1.58 13.01 -1.07
C SER A 130 0.50 12.70 -0.04
N LEU A 131 0.82 11.76 0.85
CA LEU A 131 0.13 11.39 2.06
C LEU A 131 1.07 11.66 3.24
N VAL A 132 0.68 12.53 4.17
CA VAL A 132 1.58 13.09 5.18
C VAL A 132 0.89 13.27 6.53
N HIS A 133 1.68 13.39 7.60
CA HIS A 133 1.24 13.80 8.95
C HIS A 133 0.02 12.97 9.44
N ASP A 134 -1.03 13.63 9.93
CA ASP A 134 -2.22 13.01 10.52
C ASP A 134 -2.96 12.11 9.54
N GLU A 135 -3.01 12.48 8.24
CA GLU A 135 -3.64 11.67 7.20
C GLU A 135 -2.91 10.33 7.04
N LEU A 136 -1.58 10.35 7.10
CA LEU A 136 -0.76 9.13 7.05
C LEU A 136 -0.89 8.31 8.33
N ALA A 137 -0.92 8.96 9.49
CA ALA A 137 -1.07 8.28 10.78
C ALA A 137 -2.41 7.55 10.88
N ALA A 138 -3.51 8.24 10.56
CA ALA A 138 -4.85 7.66 10.52
C ALA A 138 -4.92 6.49 9.54
N ALA A 139 -4.28 6.61 8.38
CA ALA A 139 -4.22 5.52 7.43
C ALA A 139 -3.46 4.30 7.96
N ILE A 140 -2.34 4.48 8.65
CA ILE A 140 -1.62 3.34 9.25
C ILE A 140 -2.50 2.65 10.31
N GLU A 141 -3.19 3.42 11.15
CA GLU A 141 -4.10 2.88 12.18
C GLU A 141 -5.27 2.11 11.58
N GLU A 142 -5.90 2.64 10.51
CA GLU A 142 -6.94 1.93 9.77
C GLU A 142 -6.42 0.63 9.15
N ALA A 143 -5.20 0.62 8.59
CA ALA A 143 -4.60 -0.57 7.98
C ALA A 143 -4.38 -1.66 9.04
N ILE A 144 -3.89 -1.28 10.21
CA ILE A 144 -3.71 -2.19 11.36
C ILE A 144 -5.07 -2.72 11.81
N THR A 145 -6.08 -1.86 11.93
CA THR A 145 -7.43 -2.23 12.36
C THR A 145 -8.09 -3.22 11.40
N PHE A 146 -8.04 -2.96 10.09
CA PHE A 146 -8.58 -3.88 9.09
C PHE A 146 -7.82 -5.20 9.04
N THR A 147 -6.49 -5.17 9.20
CA THR A 147 -5.69 -6.39 9.29
C THR A 147 -6.09 -7.21 10.52
N ALA A 148 -6.28 -6.57 11.68
CA ALA A 148 -6.75 -7.24 12.90
C ALA A 148 -8.12 -7.91 12.69
N ALA A 149 -9.06 -7.18 12.08
CA ALA A 149 -10.39 -7.71 11.75
C ALA A 149 -10.30 -8.92 10.80
N GLY A 150 -9.46 -8.85 9.76
CA GLY A 150 -9.23 -9.97 8.85
C GLY A 150 -8.65 -11.19 9.54
N VAL A 151 -7.67 -11.00 10.44
CA VAL A 151 -7.06 -12.08 11.24
C VAL A 151 -8.11 -12.76 12.12
N GLU A 152 -8.97 -12.01 12.79
CA GLU A 152 -10.01 -12.58 13.66
C GLU A 152 -11.08 -13.34 12.86
N LEU A 153 -11.51 -12.80 11.70
CA LEU A 153 -12.39 -13.53 10.79
C LEU A 153 -11.77 -14.85 10.31
N GLN A 154 -10.46 -14.85 10.02
CA GLN A 154 -9.73 -16.05 9.63
C GLN A 154 -9.62 -17.08 10.77
N LYS A 155 -9.24 -16.66 11.98
CA LYS A 155 -9.12 -17.54 13.16
C LYS A 155 -10.43 -18.19 13.55
N THR A 156 -11.54 -17.46 13.41
CA THR A 156 -12.89 -17.96 13.74
C THR A 156 -13.54 -18.76 12.62
N GLY A 157 -12.88 -18.87 11.44
CA GLY A 157 -13.44 -19.53 10.27
C GLY A 157 -14.59 -18.76 9.62
N GLN A 158 -14.80 -17.49 9.98
CA GLN A 158 -15.84 -16.61 9.46
C GLN A 158 -15.32 -15.82 8.25
N ILE A 159 -14.87 -16.52 7.21
CA ILE A 159 -14.41 -15.88 5.97
C ILE A 159 -15.54 -15.96 4.94
N ALA A 160 -16.10 -14.82 4.60
CA ALA A 160 -17.08 -14.72 3.51
C ALA A 160 -16.43 -14.15 2.25
N PRO A 161 -16.81 -14.63 1.05
CA PRO A 161 -16.34 -14.04 -0.20
C PRO A 161 -16.56 -12.53 -0.25
N GLY A 162 -15.52 -11.81 -0.65
CA GLY A 162 -15.58 -10.37 -0.93
C GLY A 162 -16.24 -10.06 -2.28
N PRO A 163 -16.27 -8.78 -2.69
CA PRO A 163 -16.65 -8.42 -4.04
C PRO A 163 -15.79 -9.15 -5.08
N GLN A 164 -16.38 -9.47 -6.23
CA GLN A 164 -15.69 -10.18 -7.29
C GLN A 164 -14.46 -9.38 -7.78
N PRO A 165 -13.25 -9.97 -7.83
CA PRO A 165 -12.08 -9.27 -8.35
C PRO A 165 -12.23 -9.00 -9.85
N GLU A 166 -11.66 -7.89 -10.34
CA GLU A 166 -11.71 -7.51 -11.76
C GLU A 166 -10.95 -8.50 -12.67
N PHE A 167 -9.94 -9.17 -12.12
CA PHE A 167 -9.18 -10.21 -12.82
C PHE A 167 -9.64 -11.59 -12.34
N PHE A 168 -10.61 -12.16 -13.02
CA PHE A 168 -11.14 -13.49 -12.71
C PHE A 168 -10.31 -14.57 -13.45
N ASP A 169 -9.81 -15.55 -12.72
CA ASP A 169 -9.01 -16.66 -13.26
C ASP A 169 -9.90 -17.83 -13.71
N PRO A 170 -9.73 -18.37 -14.94
CA PRO A 170 -10.51 -19.50 -15.47
C PRO A 170 -10.44 -20.80 -14.66
N ILE A 171 -9.56 -20.95 -13.65
CA ILE A 171 -9.53 -22.13 -12.76
C ILE A 171 -10.54 -22.07 -11.58
N SER A 172 -11.56 -21.24 -11.70
CA SER A 172 -12.58 -21.07 -10.66
C SER A 172 -13.31 -22.39 -10.38
N ILE A 173 -13.33 -22.76 -9.09
CA ILE A 173 -14.12 -23.88 -8.56
C ILE A 173 -15.55 -23.77 -9.11
N ALA A 174 -16.14 -24.90 -9.50
CA ALA A 174 -17.50 -24.98 -10.02
C ALA A 174 -18.45 -24.15 -9.14
N LEU A 175 -19.00 -23.08 -9.74
CA LEU A 175 -20.03 -22.31 -9.09
C LEU A 175 -21.29 -23.19 -8.93
N PRO A 176 -22.15 -22.90 -7.94
CA PRO A 176 -23.42 -23.59 -7.79
C PRO A 176 -24.21 -23.58 -9.10
N SER A 177 -24.96 -24.66 -9.36
CA SER A 177 -25.75 -24.84 -10.58
C SER A 177 -26.72 -23.69 -10.87
N ASP A 178 -27.17 -23.00 -9.83
CA ASP A 178 -27.91 -21.75 -9.92
C ASP A 178 -27.17 -20.64 -9.17
N LEU A 179 -26.34 -19.92 -9.93
CA LEU A 179 -25.50 -18.84 -9.41
C LEU A 179 -26.32 -17.66 -8.88
N GLU A 180 -27.44 -17.34 -9.53
CA GLU A 180 -28.27 -16.20 -9.14
C GLU A 180 -28.97 -16.45 -7.81
N VAL A 181 -29.60 -17.62 -7.65
CA VAL A 181 -30.24 -18.01 -6.40
C VAL A 181 -29.21 -18.11 -5.28
N TYR A 182 -28.04 -18.68 -5.55
CA TYR A 182 -26.94 -18.73 -4.59
C TYR A 182 -26.52 -17.33 -4.12
N ARG A 183 -26.25 -16.42 -5.06
CA ARG A 183 -25.84 -15.03 -4.75
C ARG A 183 -26.91 -14.32 -3.93
N ARG A 184 -28.18 -14.38 -4.35
CA ARG A 184 -29.31 -13.77 -3.62
C ARG A 184 -29.43 -14.31 -2.19
N THR A 185 -29.28 -15.61 -2.02
CA THR A 185 -29.39 -16.28 -0.71
C THR A 185 -28.24 -15.94 0.21
N LYS A 186 -27.01 -15.88 -0.32
CA LYS A 186 -25.79 -15.69 0.47
C LYS A 186 -25.40 -14.23 0.67
N GLN A 187 -25.97 -13.29 -0.10
CA GLN A 187 -25.63 -11.87 -0.03
C GLN A 187 -25.71 -11.31 1.40
N ARG A 188 -26.83 -11.50 2.10
CA ARG A 188 -27.02 -10.97 3.46
C ARG A 188 -26.10 -11.65 4.50
N PRO A 189 -26.00 -12.99 4.55
CA PRO A 189 -25.03 -13.66 5.42
C PRO A 189 -23.58 -13.20 5.18
N PHE A 190 -23.17 -13.07 3.92
CA PHE A 190 -21.82 -12.61 3.58
C PHE A 190 -21.57 -11.17 4.01
N ALA A 191 -22.55 -10.27 3.81
CA ALA A 191 -22.44 -8.89 4.28
C ALA A 191 -22.35 -8.79 5.82
N GLN A 192 -23.04 -9.66 6.56
CA GLN A 192 -22.97 -9.72 8.02
C GLN A 192 -21.58 -10.15 8.51
N VAL A 193 -21.05 -11.24 7.94
CA VAL A 193 -19.71 -11.74 8.25
C VAL A 193 -18.64 -10.70 7.90
N ASN A 194 -18.73 -10.08 6.73
CA ASN A 194 -17.76 -9.07 6.27
C ASN A 194 -18.00 -7.67 6.88
N SER A 195 -18.97 -7.48 7.77
CA SER A 195 -19.30 -6.18 8.34
C SER A 195 -18.12 -5.48 9.04
N PRO A 196 -17.16 -6.17 9.70
CA PRO A 196 -15.98 -5.51 10.27
C PRO A 196 -15.08 -4.86 9.20
N LEU A 197 -15.09 -5.40 7.98
CA LEU A 197 -14.34 -4.89 6.82
C LEU A 197 -15.20 -4.00 5.91
N SER A 198 -16.47 -3.75 6.25
CA SER A 198 -17.39 -2.99 5.39
C SER A 198 -16.82 -1.63 4.99
N LYS A 199 -16.24 -0.89 5.96
CA LYS A 199 -15.60 0.41 5.72
C LYS A 199 -14.44 0.35 4.72
N LEU A 200 -13.64 -0.72 4.75
CA LEU A 200 -12.55 -0.93 3.79
C LEU A 200 -13.10 -1.06 2.37
N TRP A 201 -14.15 -1.87 2.20
CA TRP A 201 -14.74 -2.17 0.89
C TRP A 201 -15.68 -1.07 0.38
N SER A 202 -16.29 -0.30 1.28
CA SER A 202 -17.13 0.86 0.94
C SER A 202 -16.34 2.15 0.80
N SER A 203 -15.04 2.16 1.14
CA SER A 203 -14.13 3.28 0.93
C SER A 203 -14.01 3.55 -0.59
N PRO A 204 -14.41 4.74 -1.09
CA PRO A 204 -14.44 5.03 -2.54
C PRO A 204 -13.07 5.22 -3.23
#